data_AF-A0A496X1X3-F1
#
_entry.id   AF-A0A496X1X3-F1
#
_cell.length_a   1.000
_cell.length_b   1.000
_cell.length_c   1.000
_cell.angle_alpha   90.00
_cell.angle_beta   90.00
_cell.angle_gamma   90.00
#
_symmetry.space_group_name_H-M   'P 1'
#
loop_
_entity.id
_entity.type
_entity.pdbx_description
1 polymer ?
#
loop_
_entity_poly.entity_id
_entity_poly.type
_entity_poly.pdbx_seq_one_letter_code
_entity_poly.pdbx_strand_id
1 'polypeptide(L)'
;MTTMMLYAHTTRNKGIPMNKLIIEARINEYAGRNQNPHVPWSPEEIAEAAAQCCEAGASIVHFHARSKDGSPEHDIAVYADIIRRIKARSDILIHPTLGAFANDGDAAARIQPILTLAKDPQTRPHFAPLDMGTTNIDAYNPAAKAFRSDEAVYMNTTKTLLYFAEQLKATAVRPYASLWNVGFTRQFLAFMDMGAIAEPAYACLIMTGDDLPSAHPGTEQGLDAHRMFIPKDRNIHWTAMNHGGDLLALVPGIIDQGGHVSIGLGDWAYTDTIPGAATPTNAEVVSQVTSLSRSVGREVATPTEAAAMLGVDL
;
A
#
# COMPACT_ATOMS: atom_id res chain seq x y z
N MET A 1 -13.62 23.80 37.92
CA MET A 1 -13.88 22.34 37.78
C MET A 1 -13.43 21.96 36.39
N THR A 2 -12.21 21.47 36.27
CA THR A 2 -11.59 21.11 34.99
C THR A 2 -11.18 19.65 35.12
N THR A 3 -11.96 18.77 34.50
CA THR A 3 -11.72 17.32 34.57
C THR A 3 -10.63 16.97 33.58
N MET A 4 -9.42 16.74 34.10
CA MET A 4 -8.31 16.12 33.38
C MET A 4 -8.66 14.64 33.15
N MET A 5 -8.88 14.25 31.90
CA MET A 5 -9.00 12.84 31.51
C MET A 5 -7.59 12.23 31.52
N LEU A 6 -7.28 11.44 32.56
CA LEU A 6 -6.12 10.56 32.55
C LEU A 6 -6.36 9.43 31.55
N TYR A 7 -5.57 9.39 30.48
CA TYR A 7 -5.42 8.18 29.68
C TYR A 7 -4.72 7.12 30.53
N ALA A 8 -5.44 6.03 30.83
CA ALA A 8 -4.89 4.88 31.51
C ALA A 8 -3.83 4.22 30.61
N HIS A 9 -2.57 4.30 31.03
CA HIS A 9 -1.49 3.48 30.49
C HIS A 9 -1.79 2.01 30.80
N THR A 10 -2.26 1.26 29.80
CA THR A 10 -2.23 -0.20 29.84
C THR A 10 -0.78 -0.66 29.91
N THR A 11 -0.46 -1.35 31.00
CA THR A 11 0.86 -1.91 31.28
C THR A 11 1.31 -2.84 30.15
N ARG A 12 2.43 -2.49 29.50
CA ARG A 12 3.08 -3.29 28.45
C ARG A 12 3.41 -4.68 28.97
N ASN A 13 3.03 -5.71 28.22
CA ASN A 13 3.52 -7.06 28.41
C ASN A 13 5.00 -7.09 27.98
N LYS A 14 5.92 -6.91 28.94
CA LYS A 14 7.37 -7.03 28.71
C LYS A 14 7.67 -8.50 28.41
N GLY A 15 7.98 -8.86 27.16
CA GLY A 15 8.51 -10.20 26.89
C GLY A 15 8.58 -10.68 25.44
N ILE A 16 7.86 -10.08 24.49
CA ILE A 16 7.95 -10.47 23.07
C ILE A 16 8.44 -9.24 22.28
N PRO A 17 9.61 -9.29 21.62
CA PRO A 17 10.03 -8.22 20.73
C PRO A 17 8.96 -8.04 19.65
N MET A 18 8.42 -6.83 19.49
CA MET A 18 7.57 -6.54 18.34
C MET A 18 8.41 -6.68 17.07
N ASN A 19 7.85 -7.33 16.04
CA ASN A 19 8.49 -7.39 14.73
C ASN A 19 8.82 -5.97 14.24
N LYS A 20 9.93 -5.83 13.50
CA LYS A 20 10.31 -4.55 12.92
C LYS A 20 9.20 -3.95 12.05
N LEU A 21 9.18 -2.64 11.93
CA LEU A 21 8.21 -1.92 11.12
C LEU A 21 8.60 -2.01 9.64
N ILE A 22 7.77 -2.63 8.82
CA ILE A 22 7.82 -2.50 7.37
C ILE A 22 7.18 -1.16 6.99
N ILE A 23 7.89 -0.38 6.20
CA ILE A 23 7.37 0.84 5.58
C ILE A 23 7.31 0.61 4.07
N GLU A 24 6.13 0.78 3.50
CA GLU A 24 5.90 0.75 2.06
C GLU A 24 5.69 2.17 1.53
N ALA A 25 6.53 2.59 0.59
CA ALA A 25 6.42 3.88 -0.08
C ALA A 25 5.45 3.78 -1.27
N ARG A 26 4.27 4.40 -1.15
CA ARG A 26 3.24 4.49 -2.21
C ARG A 26 3.44 5.77 -3.00
N ILE A 27 4.40 5.72 -3.93
CA ILE A 27 5.10 6.94 -4.35
C ILE A 27 4.34 7.82 -5.34
N ASN A 28 3.37 7.29 -6.09
CA ASN A 28 2.70 8.09 -7.13
C ASN A 28 1.22 7.80 -7.39
N GLU A 29 0.74 6.56 -7.30
CA GLU A 29 -0.59 6.18 -7.83
C GLU A 29 -0.85 6.83 -9.20
N TYR A 30 -2.07 7.36 -9.40
CA TYR A 30 -2.41 8.30 -10.46
C TYR A 30 -2.50 9.75 -9.97
N ALA A 31 -1.82 10.10 -8.87
CA ALA A 31 -1.82 11.46 -8.32
C ALA A 31 -1.26 12.50 -9.33
N GLY A 32 -1.89 13.68 -9.35
CA GLY A 32 -1.46 14.82 -10.13
C GLY A 32 -0.38 15.65 -9.43
N ARG A 33 0.31 16.51 -10.19
CA ARG A 33 1.34 17.44 -9.67
C ARG A 33 0.80 18.82 -9.26
N ASN A 34 -0.52 19.00 -9.29
CA ASN A 34 -1.16 20.28 -8.98
C ASN A 34 -1.05 20.66 -7.49
N GLN A 35 -1.02 19.67 -6.60
CA GLN A 35 -0.84 19.91 -5.16
C GLN A 35 0.63 19.79 -4.73
N ASN A 36 1.35 18.79 -5.25
CA ASN A 36 2.75 18.58 -4.95
C ASN A 36 3.54 18.19 -6.23
N PRO A 37 4.54 18.99 -6.65
CA PRO A 37 5.30 18.74 -7.88
C PRO A 37 6.23 17.51 -7.80
N HIS A 38 6.48 16.96 -6.61
CA HIS A 38 7.40 15.84 -6.40
C HIS A 38 6.79 14.45 -6.66
N VAL A 39 5.54 14.37 -7.11
CA VAL A 39 4.95 13.09 -7.56
C VAL A 39 5.73 12.57 -8.79
N PRO A 40 6.39 11.41 -8.72
CA PRO A 40 7.22 10.90 -9.81
C PRO A 40 6.37 10.26 -10.92
N TRP A 41 6.66 10.59 -12.18
CA TRP A 41 5.91 10.07 -13.34
C TRP A 41 6.82 9.27 -14.28
N SER A 42 7.95 9.85 -14.68
CA SER A 42 8.87 9.17 -15.60
C SER A 42 9.58 7.99 -14.92
N PRO A 43 10.06 6.99 -15.70
CA PRO A 43 10.81 5.87 -15.13
C PRO A 43 12.02 6.27 -14.29
N GLU A 44 12.70 7.35 -14.68
CA GLU A 44 13.85 7.88 -13.95
C GLU A 44 13.44 8.50 -12.60
N GLU A 45 12.39 9.31 -12.58
CA GLU A 45 11.87 9.91 -11.34
C GLU A 45 11.34 8.83 -10.38
N ILE A 46 10.67 7.79 -10.91
CA ILE A 46 10.16 6.68 -10.11
C ILE A 46 11.33 5.91 -9.46
N ALA A 47 12.37 5.61 -10.22
CA ALA A 47 13.55 4.91 -9.71
C ALA A 47 14.33 5.72 -8.68
N GLU A 48 14.48 7.03 -8.91
CA GLU A 48 15.12 7.94 -7.97
C GLU A 48 14.30 8.05 -6.67
N ALA A 49 12.99 8.27 -6.77
CA ALA A 49 12.12 8.33 -5.60
C ALA A 49 12.14 7.02 -4.79
N ALA A 50 12.16 5.87 -5.47
CA ALA A 50 12.27 4.57 -4.81
C ALA A 50 13.57 4.43 -4.01
N ALA A 51 14.70 4.82 -4.60
CA ALA A 51 16.01 4.77 -3.94
C ALA A 51 16.07 5.69 -2.72
N GLN A 52 15.61 6.95 -2.87
CA GLN A 52 15.55 7.91 -1.76
C GLN A 52 14.60 7.44 -0.64
N CYS A 53 13.48 6.80 -0.98
CA CYS A 53 12.60 6.18 0.01
C CYS A 53 13.29 5.01 0.74
N CYS A 54 14.04 4.18 0.01
CA CYS A 54 14.82 3.09 0.60
C CYS A 54 15.83 3.63 1.63
N GLU A 55 16.57 4.68 1.28
CA GLU A 55 17.51 5.36 2.18
C GLU A 55 16.81 5.98 3.41
N ALA A 56 15.59 6.49 3.23
CA ALA A 56 14.76 7.02 4.31
C ALA A 56 14.15 5.93 5.23
N GLY A 57 14.21 4.66 4.84
CA GLY A 57 13.77 3.50 5.62
C GLY A 57 12.61 2.69 5.03
N ALA A 58 12.15 2.99 3.80
CA ALA A 58 11.17 2.15 3.13
C ALA A 58 11.79 0.80 2.74
N SER A 59 11.06 -0.29 3.01
CA SER A 59 11.45 -1.65 2.62
C SER A 59 10.78 -2.08 1.32
N ILE A 60 9.67 -1.43 0.95
CA ILE A 60 8.84 -1.74 -0.22
C ILE A 60 8.53 -0.44 -0.96
N VAL A 61 8.54 -0.46 -2.30
CA VAL A 61 8.01 0.61 -3.14
C VAL A 61 6.82 0.11 -3.95
N HIS A 62 5.71 0.84 -3.86
CA HIS A 62 4.56 0.67 -4.73
C HIS A 62 4.47 1.81 -5.73
N PHE A 63 4.29 1.47 -7.01
CA PHE A 63 4.28 2.44 -8.09
C PHE A 63 3.33 2.04 -9.22
N HIS A 64 2.94 3.05 -9.99
CA HIS A 64 2.21 2.93 -11.25
C HIS A 64 3.05 3.53 -12.37
N ALA A 65 3.06 2.92 -13.54
CA ALA A 65 3.68 3.55 -14.71
C ALA A 65 2.80 4.73 -15.18
N ARG A 66 3.46 5.80 -15.61
CA ARG A 66 2.80 7.03 -16.04
C ARG A 66 3.39 7.50 -17.37
N SER A 67 2.55 8.07 -18.22
CA SER A 67 3.00 8.78 -19.40
C SER A 67 3.59 10.14 -19.03
N LYS A 68 4.22 10.83 -19.98
CA LYS A 68 4.90 12.13 -19.74
C LYS A 68 3.97 13.23 -19.23
N ASP A 69 2.69 13.16 -19.56
CA ASP A 69 1.66 14.10 -19.12
C ASP A 69 1.01 13.69 -17.77
N GLY A 70 1.46 12.58 -17.18
CA GLY A 70 0.92 12.03 -15.94
C GLY A 70 -0.31 11.14 -16.14
N SER A 71 -0.77 10.87 -17.35
CA SER A 71 -1.83 9.87 -17.56
C SER A 71 -1.34 8.44 -17.23
N PRO A 72 -2.25 7.49 -16.96
CA PRO A 72 -1.90 6.08 -16.78
C PRO A 72 -1.14 5.49 -17.98
N GLU A 73 -0.06 4.75 -17.70
CA GLU A 73 0.67 3.96 -18.70
C GLU A 73 0.57 2.47 -18.36
N HIS A 74 0.38 1.65 -19.39
CA HIS A 74 0.11 0.21 -19.26
C HIS A 74 1.07 -0.66 -20.07
N ASP A 75 2.01 -0.06 -20.82
CA ASP A 75 3.03 -0.81 -21.55
C ASP A 75 3.98 -1.56 -20.59
N ILE A 76 3.99 -2.89 -20.73
CA ILE A 76 4.85 -3.82 -19.97
C ILE A 76 6.34 -3.43 -20.13
N ALA A 77 6.75 -2.92 -21.29
CA ALA A 77 8.13 -2.48 -21.51
C ALA A 77 8.51 -1.30 -20.61
N VAL A 78 7.56 -0.39 -20.33
CA VAL A 78 7.76 0.73 -19.41
C VAL A 78 7.88 0.23 -17.98
N TYR A 79 7.00 -0.68 -17.53
CA TYR A 79 7.14 -1.32 -16.22
C TYR A 79 8.48 -2.05 -16.08
N ALA A 80 8.91 -2.78 -17.11
CA ALA A 80 10.19 -3.46 -17.12
C ALA A 80 11.39 -2.49 -17.01
N ASP A 81 11.34 -1.34 -17.71
CA ASP A 81 12.36 -0.29 -17.58
C ASP A 81 12.40 0.29 -16.17
N ILE A 82 11.23 0.64 -15.59
CA ILE A 82 11.13 1.14 -14.22
C ILE A 82 11.76 0.16 -13.23
N ILE A 83 11.39 -1.13 -13.29
CA ILE A 83 11.87 -2.14 -12.36
C ILE A 83 13.39 -2.30 -12.46
N ARG A 84 13.96 -2.35 -13.68
CA ARG A 84 15.41 -2.43 -13.86
C ARG A 84 16.12 -1.22 -13.26
N ARG A 85 15.58 -0.02 -13.44
CA ARG A 85 16.15 1.21 -12.86
C ARG A 85 16.08 1.23 -11.34
N ILE A 86 14.97 0.76 -10.74
CA ILE A 86 14.84 0.63 -9.28
C ILE A 86 15.90 -0.34 -8.74
N LYS A 87 16.00 -1.55 -9.32
CA LYS A 87 16.98 -2.58 -8.91
C LYS A 87 18.43 -2.13 -9.10
N ALA A 88 18.70 -1.25 -10.07
CA ALA A 88 20.03 -0.70 -10.28
C ALA A 88 20.46 0.32 -9.19
N ARG A 89 19.51 0.85 -8.40
CA ARG A 89 19.76 1.91 -7.41
C ARG A 89 19.58 1.45 -5.96
N SER A 90 18.76 0.44 -5.71
CA SER A 90 18.44 -0.01 -4.36
C SER A 90 17.92 -1.45 -4.33
N ASP A 91 18.01 -2.07 -3.16
CA ASP A 91 17.48 -3.42 -2.89
C ASP A 91 16.01 -3.39 -2.42
N ILE A 92 15.31 -2.27 -2.60
CA ILE A 92 13.92 -2.11 -2.16
C ILE A 92 13.01 -3.16 -2.82
N LEU A 93 12.08 -3.74 -2.05
CA LEU A 93 11.10 -4.66 -2.62
C LEU A 93 10.13 -3.91 -3.52
N ILE A 94 9.63 -4.58 -4.55
CA ILE A 94 9.00 -3.94 -5.71
C ILE A 94 7.58 -4.45 -5.85
N HIS A 95 6.63 -3.52 -5.79
CA HIS A 95 5.20 -3.78 -5.80
C HIS A 95 4.52 -2.95 -6.90
N PRO A 96 4.59 -3.33 -8.18
CA PRO A 96 3.84 -2.62 -9.22
C PRO A 96 2.33 -2.85 -9.06
N THR A 97 1.53 -1.92 -9.55
CA THR A 97 0.09 -2.12 -9.78
C THR A 97 -0.20 -3.22 -10.83
N LEU A 98 -1.45 -3.68 -10.92
CA LEU A 98 -1.95 -4.46 -12.06
C LEU A 98 -2.41 -3.58 -13.24
N GLY A 99 -2.35 -2.26 -13.09
CA GLY A 99 -2.82 -1.30 -14.10
C GLY A 99 -4.34 -1.13 -14.03
N ALA A 100 -4.83 -0.55 -12.93
CA ALA A 100 -6.25 -0.28 -12.71
C ALA A 100 -6.87 0.44 -13.93
N PHE A 101 -8.12 0.11 -14.27
CA PHE A 101 -8.93 0.74 -15.33
C PHE A 101 -8.56 0.44 -16.78
N ALA A 102 -7.40 -0.15 -17.09
CA ALA A 102 -7.05 -0.44 -18.48
C ALA A 102 -7.80 -1.65 -19.06
N ASN A 103 -8.13 -2.63 -18.23
CA ASN A 103 -8.53 -3.97 -18.68
C ASN A 103 -9.57 -4.64 -17.75
N ASP A 104 -10.41 -3.86 -17.07
CA ASP A 104 -11.27 -4.38 -15.98
C ASP A 104 -12.32 -5.43 -16.42
N GLY A 105 -12.54 -5.59 -17.73
CA GLY A 105 -13.37 -6.66 -18.29
C GLY A 105 -12.67 -8.01 -18.50
N ASP A 106 -11.33 -8.07 -18.47
CA ASP A 106 -10.56 -9.29 -18.71
C ASP A 106 -9.51 -9.54 -17.61
N ALA A 107 -9.76 -10.55 -16.79
CA ALA A 107 -8.84 -11.01 -15.75
C ALA A 107 -7.47 -11.40 -16.34
N ALA A 108 -7.42 -12.09 -17.47
CA ALA A 108 -6.15 -12.53 -18.05
C ALA A 108 -5.28 -11.33 -18.41
N ALA A 109 -5.84 -10.34 -19.10
CA ALA A 109 -5.13 -9.12 -19.47
C ALA A 109 -4.58 -8.33 -18.26
N ARG A 110 -5.28 -8.31 -17.12
CA ARG A 110 -4.83 -7.60 -15.91
C ARG A 110 -3.61 -8.22 -15.24
N ILE A 111 -3.55 -9.55 -15.14
CA ILE A 111 -2.44 -10.23 -14.45
C ILE A 111 -1.27 -10.54 -15.39
N GLN A 112 -1.51 -10.60 -16.70
CA GLN A 112 -0.49 -10.97 -17.70
C GLN A 112 0.79 -10.10 -17.65
N PRO A 113 0.75 -8.78 -17.42
CA PRO A 113 1.95 -7.97 -17.19
C PRO A 113 2.86 -8.54 -16.10
N ILE A 114 2.29 -8.84 -14.92
CA ILE A 114 3.02 -9.42 -13.78
C ILE A 114 3.62 -10.77 -14.17
N LEU A 115 2.83 -11.66 -14.77
CA LEU A 115 3.30 -12.99 -15.18
C LEU A 115 4.43 -12.92 -16.22
N THR A 116 4.44 -11.88 -17.04
CA THR A 116 5.48 -11.65 -18.05
C THR A 116 6.76 -11.15 -17.40
N LEU A 117 6.66 -10.15 -16.52
CA LEU A 117 7.79 -9.60 -15.76
C LEU A 117 8.40 -10.66 -14.82
N ALA A 118 7.58 -11.53 -14.23
CA ALA A 118 8.02 -12.58 -13.32
C ALA A 118 8.98 -13.62 -13.93
N LYS A 119 9.03 -13.73 -15.27
CA LYS A 119 9.90 -14.69 -15.99
C LYS A 119 11.38 -14.29 -16.00
N ASP A 120 11.68 -13.01 -15.80
CA ASP A 120 13.04 -12.48 -15.82
C ASP A 120 13.38 -11.92 -14.43
N PRO A 121 14.36 -12.48 -13.69
CA PRO A 121 14.77 -11.96 -12.38
C PRO A 121 15.09 -10.46 -12.36
N GLN A 122 15.54 -9.87 -13.47
CA GLN A 122 15.84 -8.43 -13.56
C GLN A 122 14.59 -7.56 -13.65
N THR A 123 13.43 -8.13 -13.97
CA THR A 123 12.14 -7.43 -14.04
C THR A 123 11.07 -8.01 -13.12
N ARG A 124 11.36 -9.15 -12.47
CA ARG A 124 10.46 -9.82 -11.55
C ARG A 124 10.09 -8.90 -10.39
N PRO A 125 8.79 -8.57 -10.20
CA PRO A 125 8.32 -7.90 -9.01
C PRO A 125 8.29 -8.86 -7.82
N HIS A 126 8.20 -8.31 -6.62
CA HIS A 126 8.10 -9.09 -5.39
C HIS A 126 6.63 -9.33 -4.99
N PHE A 127 5.76 -8.37 -5.31
CA PHE A 127 4.35 -8.40 -4.97
C PHE A 127 3.45 -8.14 -6.17
N ALA A 128 2.21 -8.61 -6.09
CA ALA A 128 1.11 -8.22 -6.98
C ALA A 128 -0.15 -7.92 -6.14
N PRO A 129 -0.79 -6.76 -6.31
CA PRO A 129 -1.96 -6.40 -5.52
C PRO A 129 -3.19 -7.19 -5.97
N LEU A 130 -3.89 -7.77 -5.00
CA LEU A 130 -5.20 -8.38 -5.16
C LEU A 130 -6.19 -7.61 -4.30
N ASP A 131 -6.99 -6.76 -4.92
CA ASP A 131 -8.14 -6.12 -4.29
C ASP A 131 -9.23 -7.15 -4.04
N MET A 132 -9.35 -7.59 -2.78
CA MET A 132 -10.06 -8.81 -2.37
C MET A 132 -11.59 -8.71 -2.42
N GLY A 133 -12.15 -7.94 -3.35
CA GLY A 133 -13.58 -7.79 -3.58
C GLY A 133 -13.92 -6.65 -4.55
N THR A 134 -15.21 -6.32 -4.60
CA THR A 134 -15.76 -5.24 -5.43
C THR A 134 -16.29 -4.11 -4.56
N THR A 135 -16.02 -2.87 -4.93
CA THR A 135 -16.59 -1.68 -4.28
C THR A 135 -16.81 -0.54 -5.27
N ASN A 136 -17.67 0.40 -4.94
CA ASN A 136 -17.81 1.64 -5.71
C ASN A 136 -16.62 2.55 -5.45
N ILE A 137 -16.22 3.32 -6.46
CA ILE A 137 -15.09 4.25 -6.41
C ILE A 137 -15.46 5.60 -7.03
N ASP A 138 -16.75 5.90 -7.05
CA ASP A 138 -17.27 7.20 -7.44
C ASP A 138 -16.78 8.27 -6.47
N ALA A 139 -15.98 9.22 -6.99
CA ALA A 139 -15.45 10.31 -6.19
C ALA A 139 -16.55 11.34 -5.87
N TYR A 140 -16.84 11.55 -4.59
CA TYR A 140 -17.73 12.57 -4.08
C TYR A 140 -17.03 13.94 -4.01
N ASN A 141 -17.73 15.00 -4.41
CA ASN A 141 -17.28 16.38 -4.23
C ASN A 141 -18.17 17.06 -3.18
N PRO A 142 -17.70 17.21 -1.92
CA PRO A 142 -18.46 17.88 -0.86
C PRO A 142 -18.86 19.33 -1.18
N ALA A 143 -18.04 20.08 -1.92
CA ALA A 143 -18.35 21.47 -2.27
C ALA A 143 -19.50 21.54 -3.29
N ALA A 144 -19.52 20.63 -4.26
CA ALA A 144 -20.59 20.53 -5.25
C ALA A 144 -21.81 19.74 -4.74
N LYS A 145 -21.68 18.99 -3.63
CA LYS A 145 -22.67 18.04 -3.11
C LYS A 145 -23.12 17.03 -4.17
N ALA A 146 -22.19 16.54 -4.97
CA ALA A 146 -22.44 15.63 -6.07
C ALA A 146 -21.26 14.66 -6.24
N PHE A 147 -21.54 13.47 -6.77
CA PHE A 147 -20.49 12.58 -7.25
C PHE A 147 -20.00 13.03 -8.64
N ARG A 148 -18.72 12.77 -8.93
CA ARG A 148 -18.11 13.04 -10.24
C ARG A 148 -18.48 11.99 -11.29
N SER A 149 -18.92 10.83 -10.83
CA SER A 149 -19.39 9.66 -11.59
C SER A 149 -20.48 8.97 -10.76
N ASP A 150 -21.37 8.22 -11.39
CA ASP A 150 -22.37 7.39 -10.72
C ASP A 150 -22.34 5.92 -11.18
N GLU A 151 -21.34 5.53 -11.98
CA GLU A 151 -21.19 4.18 -12.55
C GLU A 151 -19.83 3.54 -12.26
N ALA A 152 -18.93 4.19 -11.51
CA ALA A 152 -17.57 3.71 -11.31
C ALA A 152 -17.50 2.62 -10.24
N VAL A 153 -17.40 1.37 -10.70
CA VAL A 153 -17.25 0.18 -9.86
C VAL A 153 -15.86 -0.43 -10.04
N TYR A 154 -15.09 -0.55 -8.95
CA TYR A 154 -13.87 -1.31 -8.98
C TYR A 154 -14.17 -2.80 -8.81
N MET A 155 -14.27 -3.51 -9.93
CA MET A 155 -14.82 -4.87 -9.97
C MET A 155 -13.73 -5.96 -9.87
N ASN A 156 -13.74 -6.72 -8.78
CA ASN A 156 -12.93 -7.92 -8.62
C ASN A 156 -13.82 -9.07 -8.13
N THR A 157 -14.40 -9.79 -9.09
CA THR A 157 -15.22 -10.96 -8.76
C THR A 157 -14.39 -12.04 -8.08
N THR A 158 -15.02 -12.91 -7.28
CA THR A 158 -14.35 -14.07 -6.69
C THR A 158 -13.67 -14.94 -7.76
N LYS A 159 -14.28 -15.10 -8.94
CA LYS A 159 -13.68 -15.85 -10.07
C LYS A 159 -12.38 -15.21 -10.54
N THR A 160 -12.36 -13.88 -10.71
CA THR A 160 -11.17 -13.12 -11.09
C THR A 160 -10.05 -13.29 -10.06
N LEU A 161 -10.37 -13.16 -8.78
CA LEU A 161 -9.38 -13.28 -7.70
C LEU A 161 -8.82 -14.69 -7.55
N LEU A 162 -9.66 -15.72 -7.68
CA LEU A 162 -9.21 -17.12 -7.69
C LEU A 162 -8.27 -17.38 -8.87
N TYR A 163 -8.59 -16.81 -10.04
CA TYR A 163 -7.72 -16.89 -11.21
C TYR A 163 -6.36 -16.21 -10.94
N PHE A 164 -6.34 -15.00 -10.37
CA PHE A 164 -5.08 -14.32 -10.00
C PHE A 164 -4.25 -15.13 -9.02
N ALA A 165 -4.87 -15.61 -7.94
CA ALA A 165 -4.19 -16.42 -6.94
C ALA A 165 -3.58 -17.69 -7.56
N GLU A 166 -4.32 -18.37 -8.44
CA GLU A 166 -3.83 -19.57 -9.13
C GLU A 166 -2.67 -19.27 -10.08
N GLN A 167 -2.75 -18.19 -10.88
CA GLN A 167 -1.66 -17.81 -11.78
C GLN A 167 -0.37 -17.46 -11.01
N LEU A 168 -0.50 -16.79 -9.85
CA LEU A 168 0.64 -16.40 -9.04
C LEU A 168 1.36 -17.60 -8.39
N LYS A 169 0.68 -18.71 -8.11
CA LYS A 169 1.32 -19.94 -7.56
C LYS A 169 2.44 -20.49 -8.45
N ALA A 170 2.38 -20.24 -9.76
CA ALA A 170 3.41 -20.66 -10.70
C ALA A 170 4.62 -19.70 -10.76
N THR A 171 4.65 -18.68 -9.89
CA THR A 171 5.67 -17.64 -9.85
C THR A 171 6.23 -17.47 -8.43
N ALA A 172 7.32 -16.73 -8.28
CA ALA A 172 7.81 -16.28 -6.97
C ALA A 172 7.12 -14.97 -6.50
N VAL A 173 6.18 -14.42 -7.28
CA VAL A 173 5.49 -13.17 -6.93
C VAL A 173 4.44 -13.45 -5.88
N ARG A 174 4.48 -12.70 -4.78
CA ARG A 174 3.57 -12.90 -3.66
C ARG A 174 2.30 -12.07 -3.77
N PRO A 175 1.11 -12.62 -3.44
CA PRO A 175 -0.11 -11.83 -3.35
C PRO A 175 0.00 -10.78 -2.24
N TYR A 176 -0.36 -9.54 -2.56
CA TYR A 176 -0.57 -8.45 -1.62
C TYR A 176 -2.08 -8.22 -1.50
N ALA A 177 -2.68 -8.52 -0.35
CA ALA A 177 -4.13 -8.47 -0.19
C ALA A 177 -4.58 -7.04 0.15
N SER A 178 -5.25 -6.38 -0.80
CA SER A 178 -5.81 -5.04 -0.62
C SER A 178 -7.24 -5.14 -0.08
N LEU A 179 -7.49 -4.62 1.12
CA LEU A 179 -8.73 -4.79 1.87
C LEU A 179 -9.41 -3.42 2.09
N TRP A 180 -10.46 -3.14 1.33
CA TRP A 180 -11.21 -1.86 1.36
C TRP A 180 -12.31 -1.81 2.42
N ASN A 181 -12.81 -2.98 2.83
CA ASN A 181 -13.78 -3.13 3.90
C ASN A 181 -13.71 -4.52 4.55
N VAL A 182 -14.48 -4.72 5.62
CA VAL A 182 -14.58 -6.01 6.33
C VAL A 182 -15.01 -7.17 5.42
N GLY A 183 -15.82 -6.90 4.38
CA GLY A 183 -16.17 -7.90 3.38
C GLY A 183 -14.94 -8.46 2.65
N PHE A 184 -14.02 -7.58 2.27
CA PHE A 184 -12.76 -7.95 1.64
C PHE A 184 -11.88 -8.75 2.62
N THR A 185 -11.83 -8.36 3.90
CA THR A 185 -11.12 -9.14 4.94
C THR A 185 -11.68 -10.55 5.05
N ARG A 186 -13.00 -10.72 5.09
CA ARG A 186 -13.63 -12.05 5.17
C ARG A 186 -13.34 -12.89 3.93
N GLN A 187 -13.34 -12.28 2.75
CA GLN A 187 -12.99 -12.95 1.50
C GLN A 187 -11.52 -13.37 1.48
N PHE A 188 -10.61 -12.50 1.92
CA PHE A 188 -9.19 -12.81 2.11
C PHE A 188 -8.97 -14.01 3.04
N LEU A 189 -9.66 -14.05 4.18
CA LEU A 189 -9.55 -15.17 5.11
C LEU A 189 -10.07 -16.48 4.51
N ALA A 190 -11.14 -16.44 3.71
CA ALA A 190 -11.61 -17.61 2.97
C ALA A 190 -10.57 -18.10 1.93
N PHE A 191 -9.87 -17.17 1.27
CA PHE A 191 -8.77 -17.50 0.34
C PHE A 191 -7.57 -18.13 1.05
N MET A 192 -7.28 -17.68 2.28
CA MET A 192 -6.25 -18.31 3.11
C MET A 192 -6.68 -19.71 3.58
N ASP A 193 -7.93 -19.86 4.01
CA ASP A 193 -8.48 -21.15 4.48
C ASP A 193 -8.44 -22.23 3.39
N MET A 194 -8.74 -21.86 2.14
CA MET A 194 -8.64 -22.77 0.99
C MET A 194 -7.21 -22.98 0.46
N GLY A 195 -6.19 -22.34 1.06
CA GLY A 195 -4.80 -22.41 0.60
C GLY A 195 -4.52 -21.67 -0.72
N ALA A 196 -5.39 -20.76 -1.15
CA ALA A 196 -5.15 -19.91 -2.33
C ALA A 196 -4.13 -18.79 -2.03
N ILE A 197 -4.08 -18.32 -0.78
CA ILE A 197 -3.05 -17.40 -0.29
C ILE A 197 -2.35 -18.05 0.90
N ALA A 198 -1.04 -18.27 0.77
CA ALA A 198 -0.23 -18.91 1.81
C ALA A 198 0.24 -17.92 2.88
N GLU A 199 0.50 -18.42 4.08
CA GLU A 199 1.21 -17.69 5.14
C GLU A 199 2.74 -17.69 4.90
N PRO A 200 3.49 -16.67 5.36
CA PRO A 200 3.01 -15.38 5.88
C PRO A 200 2.24 -14.60 4.82
N ALA A 201 1.10 -14.04 5.20
CA ALA A 201 0.29 -13.22 4.30
C ALA A 201 0.48 -11.73 4.61
N TYR A 202 0.45 -10.89 3.58
CA TYR A 202 0.56 -9.44 3.73
C TYR A 202 -0.73 -8.77 3.25
N ALA A 203 -1.38 -8.02 4.14
CA ALA A 203 -2.68 -7.42 3.92
C ALA A 203 -2.67 -5.91 4.19
N CYS A 204 -3.14 -5.12 3.25
CA CYS A 204 -3.29 -3.68 3.39
C CYS A 204 -4.72 -3.32 3.75
N LEU A 205 -4.87 -2.63 4.88
CA LEU A 205 -6.11 -2.03 5.33
C LEU A 205 -6.24 -0.67 4.64
N ILE A 206 -7.09 -0.61 3.63
CA ILE A 206 -7.26 0.58 2.78
C ILE A 206 -8.35 1.44 3.40
N MET A 207 -7.93 2.58 3.93
CA MET A 207 -8.84 3.66 4.31
C MET A 207 -8.84 4.75 3.24
N THR A 208 -9.87 5.58 3.25
CA THR A 208 -10.05 6.67 2.29
C THR A 208 -10.47 7.97 2.95
N GLY A 209 -10.22 9.07 2.24
CA GLY A 209 -10.80 10.38 2.53
C GLY A 209 -12.29 10.45 2.20
N ASP A 210 -12.90 11.57 2.58
CA ASP A 210 -14.33 11.83 2.39
C ASP A 210 -14.77 11.90 0.92
N ASP A 211 -13.81 12.05 0.00
CA ASP A 211 -14.06 12.01 -1.44
C ASP A 211 -14.33 10.58 -1.95
N LEU A 212 -13.98 9.53 -1.22
CA LEU A 212 -14.24 8.15 -1.61
C LEU A 212 -14.98 7.40 -0.49
N PRO A 213 -16.29 7.65 -0.29
CA PRO A 213 -17.03 7.21 0.91
C PRO A 213 -17.36 5.71 0.96
N SER A 214 -17.01 4.94 -0.07
CA SER A 214 -17.32 3.51 -0.20
C SER A 214 -16.24 2.60 0.41
N ALA A 215 -15.37 3.15 1.27
CA ALA A 215 -14.39 2.43 2.08
C ALA A 215 -14.41 2.97 3.52
N HIS A 216 -13.61 2.38 4.41
CA HIS A 216 -13.52 2.89 5.77
C HIS A 216 -12.81 4.26 5.80
N PRO A 217 -13.26 5.20 6.64
CA PRO A 217 -12.65 6.53 6.71
C PRO A 217 -11.24 6.47 7.31
N GLY A 218 -10.34 7.33 6.84
CA GLY A 218 -8.98 7.52 7.35
C GLY A 218 -8.91 8.05 8.79
N THR A 219 -9.38 7.26 9.74
CA THR A 219 -9.54 7.58 11.17
C THR A 219 -9.20 6.36 12.03
N GLU A 220 -9.02 6.56 13.34
CA GLU A 220 -8.80 5.45 14.28
C GLU A 220 -9.97 4.44 14.24
N GLN A 221 -11.21 4.92 14.17
CA GLN A 221 -12.40 4.06 14.10
C GLN A 221 -12.47 3.29 12.77
N GLY A 222 -12.06 3.90 11.66
CA GLY A 222 -11.97 3.22 10.37
C GLY A 222 -10.91 2.12 10.37
N LEU A 223 -9.74 2.40 10.96
CA LEU A 223 -8.68 1.41 11.14
C LEU A 223 -9.13 0.24 12.02
N ASP A 224 -9.72 0.53 13.18
CA ASP A 224 -10.20 -0.50 14.10
C ASP A 224 -11.30 -1.36 13.47
N ALA A 225 -12.19 -0.76 12.66
CA ALA A 225 -13.23 -1.49 11.95
C ALA A 225 -12.68 -2.53 10.97
N HIS A 226 -11.45 -2.37 10.47
CA HIS A 226 -10.74 -3.41 9.73
C HIS A 226 -10.03 -4.40 10.64
N ARG A 227 -9.13 -3.87 11.48
CA ARG A 227 -8.16 -4.65 12.27
C ARG A 227 -8.85 -5.65 13.19
N MET A 228 -10.02 -5.31 13.74
CA MET A 228 -10.76 -6.20 14.65
C MET A 228 -11.14 -7.54 14.00
N PHE A 229 -11.14 -7.62 12.66
CA PHE A 229 -11.46 -8.83 11.90
C PHE A 229 -10.21 -9.58 11.41
N ILE A 230 -9.00 -9.12 11.73
CA ILE A 230 -7.76 -9.84 11.45
C ILE A 230 -7.50 -10.84 12.60
N PRO A 231 -7.48 -12.16 12.32
CA PRO A 231 -7.28 -13.18 13.34
C PRO A 231 -5.85 -13.15 13.89
N LYS A 232 -5.71 -13.28 15.22
CA LYS A 232 -4.42 -13.21 15.93
C LYS A 232 -3.63 -14.52 15.90
N ASP A 233 -4.28 -15.62 15.54
CA ASP A 233 -3.74 -16.98 15.47
C ASP A 233 -3.22 -17.36 14.07
N ARG A 234 -3.24 -16.42 13.12
CA ARG A 234 -2.75 -16.59 11.75
C ARG A 234 -1.52 -15.71 11.54
N ASN A 235 -0.56 -16.16 10.73
CA ASN A 235 0.60 -15.35 10.37
C ASN A 235 0.23 -14.34 9.28
N ILE A 236 -0.45 -13.27 9.68
CA ILE A 236 -0.88 -12.16 8.84
C ILE A 236 -0.16 -10.89 9.30
N HIS A 237 0.68 -10.35 8.42
CA HIS A 237 1.22 -9.01 8.53
C HIS A 237 0.20 -8.04 7.94
N TRP A 238 -0.23 -7.05 8.70
CA TRP A 238 -1.12 -6.01 8.19
C TRP A 238 -0.41 -4.67 8.10
N THR A 239 -0.66 -3.94 7.03
CA THR A 239 -0.26 -2.54 6.83
C THR A 239 -1.50 -1.67 6.67
N ALA A 240 -1.39 -0.36 6.87
CA ALA A 240 -2.50 0.57 6.66
C ALA A 240 -2.08 1.72 5.76
N MET A 241 -3.03 2.20 4.95
CA MET A 241 -2.90 3.39 4.10
C MET A 241 -4.15 4.27 4.20
N ASN A 242 -4.06 5.51 3.72
CA ASN A 242 -5.19 6.42 3.63
C ASN A 242 -5.18 7.16 2.28
N HIS A 243 -5.97 6.70 1.31
CA HIS A 243 -6.06 7.36 -0.01
C HIS A 243 -6.92 8.63 0.09
N GLY A 244 -6.44 9.76 -0.40
CA GLY A 244 -7.19 11.02 -0.33
C GLY A 244 -7.19 11.64 1.08
N GLY A 245 -6.28 11.21 1.96
CA GLY A 245 -6.17 11.77 3.31
C GLY A 245 -4.81 11.57 3.96
N ASP A 246 -4.56 12.34 5.00
CA ASP A 246 -3.34 12.26 5.80
C ASP A 246 -3.32 10.97 6.65
N LEU A 247 -2.21 10.23 6.59
CA LEU A 247 -1.99 9.02 7.40
C LEU A 247 -1.08 9.28 8.61
N LEU A 248 -0.26 10.34 8.62
CA LEU A 248 0.76 10.58 9.64
C LEU A 248 0.16 10.69 11.03
N ALA A 249 -1.07 11.21 11.15
CA ALA A 249 -1.80 11.29 12.41
C ALA A 249 -2.13 9.89 13.01
N LEU A 250 -2.28 8.85 12.18
CA LEU A 250 -2.62 7.49 12.60
C LEU A 250 -1.38 6.61 12.82
N VAL A 251 -0.22 7.00 12.28
CA VAL A 251 1.03 6.21 12.34
C VAL A 251 1.40 5.77 13.77
N PRO A 252 1.34 6.62 14.82
CA PRO A 252 1.65 6.17 16.19
C PRO A 252 0.74 5.03 16.67
N GLY A 253 -0.57 5.11 16.37
CA GLY A 253 -1.54 4.07 16.71
C GLY A 253 -1.33 2.79 15.92
N ILE A 254 -1.04 2.90 14.61
CA ILE A 254 -0.69 1.75 13.76
C ILE A 254 0.53 1.01 14.33
N ILE A 255 1.57 1.75 14.71
CA ILE A 255 2.81 1.17 15.25
C ILE A 255 2.57 0.48 16.60
N ASP A 256 1.84 1.13 17.52
CA ASP A 256 1.52 0.60 18.85
C ASP A 256 0.70 -0.71 18.76
N GLN A 257 -0.16 -0.80 17.75
CA GLN A 257 -1.01 -1.97 17.52
C GLN A 257 -0.30 -3.09 16.74
N GLY A 258 0.99 -2.95 16.44
CA GLY A 258 1.81 -3.95 15.77
C GLY A 258 1.74 -3.95 14.24
N GLY A 259 1.00 -3.01 13.63
CA GLY A 259 0.84 -2.90 12.18
C GLY A 259 2.05 -2.34 11.44
N HIS A 260 1.94 -2.32 10.13
CA HIS A 260 2.89 -1.72 9.19
C HIS A 260 2.29 -0.47 8.54
N VAL A 261 3.12 0.32 7.86
CA VAL A 261 2.69 1.62 7.31
C VAL A 261 2.93 1.62 5.80
N SER A 262 1.89 1.94 5.02
CA SER A 262 1.98 2.16 3.58
C SER A 262 1.56 3.60 3.27
N ILE A 263 2.50 4.43 2.81
CA ILE A 263 2.34 5.88 2.76
C ILE A 263 3.11 6.49 1.59
N GLY A 264 2.62 7.59 1.03
CA GLY A 264 3.40 8.38 0.07
C GLY A 264 2.55 9.40 -0.69
N LEU A 265 3.20 10.12 -1.59
CA LEU A 265 2.61 11.18 -2.41
C LEU A 265 1.53 10.69 -3.37
N GLY A 266 1.48 9.38 -3.62
CA GLY A 266 0.40 8.79 -4.40
C GLY A 266 -0.95 8.81 -3.70
N ASP A 267 -0.96 8.86 -2.36
CA ASP A 267 -2.19 8.86 -1.56
C ASP A 267 -2.56 10.26 -1.06
N TRP A 268 -1.57 11.08 -0.68
CA TRP A 268 -1.79 12.42 -0.15
C TRP A 268 -0.59 13.35 -0.39
N ALA A 269 -0.85 14.65 -0.56
CA ALA A 269 0.19 15.61 -0.94
C ALA A 269 1.10 16.07 0.22
N TYR A 270 0.63 15.94 1.47
CA TYR A 270 1.32 16.30 2.73
C TYR A 270 1.83 17.75 2.84
N THR A 271 1.31 18.68 2.02
CA THR A 271 1.76 20.08 1.95
C THR A 271 1.58 20.87 3.25
N ASP A 272 0.58 20.49 4.04
CA ASP A 272 0.22 21.16 5.30
C ASP A 272 0.53 20.32 6.56
N THR A 273 1.08 19.12 6.37
CA THR A 273 1.32 18.19 7.47
C THR A 273 2.77 18.18 7.93
N ILE A 274 3.73 18.25 6.99
CA ILE A 274 5.15 18.08 7.31
C ILE A 274 5.77 19.44 7.67
N PRO A 275 6.18 19.68 8.93
CA PRO A 275 6.70 20.97 9.33
C PRO A 275 7.97 21.33 8.56
N GLY A 276 7.98 22.52 7.94
CA GLY A 276 9.14 23.03 7.21
C GLY A 276 9.27 22.52 5.77
N ALA A 277 8.35 21.69 5.28
CA ALA A 277 8.34 21.21 3.89
C ALA A 277 6.99 21.53 3.23
N ALA A 278 6.92 22.64 2.50
CA ALA A 278 5.69 23.04 1.80
C ALA A 278 5.31 22.07 0.66
N THR A 279 6.30 21.42 0.05
CA THR A 279 6.12 20.39 -0.98
C THR A 279 7.07 19.24 -0.66
N PRO A 280 6.71 18.32 0.24
CA PRO A 280 7.62 17.24 0.63
C PRO A 280 7.81 16.23 -0.51
N THR A 281 8.99 15.63 -0.58
CA THR A 281 9.29 14.43 -1.36
C THR A 281 8.74 13.18 -0.68
N ASN A 282 8.63 12.06 -1.42
CA ASN A 282 8.27 10.77 -0.80
C ASN A 282 9.27 10.36 0.30
N ALA A 283 10.56 10.65 0.14
CA ALA A 283 11.59 10.33 1.14
C ALA A 283 11.41 11.14 2.44
N GLU A 284 10.98 12.40 2.36
CA GLU A 284 10.64 13.20 3.53
C GLU A 284 9.40 12.66 4.25
N VAL A 285 8.38 12.22 3.51
CA VAL A 285 7.19 11.55 4.06
C VAL A 285 7.59 10.26 4.79
N VAL A 286 8.39 9.40 4.16
CA VAL A 286 8.92 8.16 4.79
C VAL A 286 9.76 8.48 6.02
N SER A 287 10.59 9.53 5.97
CA SER A 287 11.44 9.94 7.10
C SER A 287 10.63 10.34 8.34
N GLN A 288 9.42 10.89 8.17
CA GLN A 288 8.52 11.16 9.29
C GLN A 288 8.09 9.85 9.99
N VAL A 289 7.73 8.83 9.22
CA VAL A 289 7.36 7.51 9.75
C VAL A 289 8.54 6.85 10.46
N THR A 290 9.74 6.87 9.85
CA THR A 290 10.96 6.35 10.48
C THR A 290 11.26 7.05 11.80
N SER A 291 11.10 8.37 11.86
CA SER A 291 11.32 9.17 13.07
C SER A 291 10.31 8.85 14.17
N LEU A 292 9.03 8.74 13.81
CA LEU A 292 7.97 8.31 14.73
C LEU A 292 8.21 6.90 15.27
N SER A 293 8.57 5.94 14.41
CA SER A 293 8.88 4.56 14.81
C SER A 293 10.04 4.49 15.80
N ARG A 294 11.11 5.24 15.56
CA ARG A 294 12.24 5.34 16.50
C ARG A 294 11.81 5.95 17.85
N SER A 295 10.94 6.96 17.84
CA SER A 295 10.47 7.61 19.07
C SER A 295 9.68 6.68 19.99
N VAL A 296 9.02 5.66 19.43
CA VAL A 296 8.26 4.65 20.19
C VAL A 296 9.03 3.33 20.40
N GLY A 297 10.29 3.27 19.96
CA GLY A 297 11.18 2.14 20.20
C GLY A 297 10.95 0.92 19.30
N ARG A 298 10.34 1.08 18.13
CA ARG A 298 10.21 0.02 17.12
C ARG A 298 11.20 0.28 15.98
N GLU A 299 12.11 -0.66 15.74
CA GLU A 299 13.05 -0.57 14.63
C GLU A 299 12.34 -0.73 13.28
N VAL A 300 12.86 -0.07 12.25
CA VAL A 300 12.38 -0.19 10.87
C VAL A 300 13.09 -1.35 10.18
N ALA A 301 12.36 -2.16 9.41
CA ALA A 301 12.89 -3.29 8.68
C ALA A 301 13.65 -2.83 7.43
N THR A 302 14.83 -3.40 7.21
CA THR A 302 15.49 -3.32 5.90
C THR A 302 14.69 -4.11 4.85
N PRO A 303 14.91 -3.89 3.53
CA PRO A 303 14.28 -4.70 2.50
C PRO A 303 14.47 -6.22 2.70
N THR A 304 15.68 -6.66 3.07
CA THR A 304 15.98 -8.07 3.36
C THR A 304 15.20 -8.61 4.57
N GLU A 305 15.08 -7.83 5.63
CA GLU A 305 14.30 -8.23 6.82
C GLU A 305 12.80 -8.29 6.49
N ALA A 306 12.28 -7.32 5.73
CA ALA A 306 10.89 -7.33 5.26
C ALA A 306 10.63 -8.55 4.35
N ALA A 307 11.56 -8.91 3.46
CA ALA A 307 11.43 -10.09 2.62
C ALA A 307 11.33 -11.36 3.45
N ALA A 308 12.16 -11.51 4.48
CA ALA A 308 12.13 -12.66 5.38
C ALA A 308 10.81 -12.73 6.19
N MET A 309 10.32 -11.59 6.68
CA MET A 309 9.04 -11.49 7.40
C MET A 309 7.86 -11.89 6.50
N LEU A 310 7.89 -11.48 5.23
CA LEU A 310 6.78 -11.68 4.28
C LEU A 310 6.93 -12.92 3.40
N GLY A 311 7.96 -13.75 3.63
CA GLY A 311 8.21 -14.97 2.87
C GLY A 311 8.43 -14.71 1.37
N VAL A 312 9.13 -13.62 1.05
CA VAL A 312 9.45 -13.19 -0.31
C VAL A 312 10.88 -13.57 -0.66
N ASP A 313 11.07 -14.13 -1.85
CA ASP A 313 12.40 -14.43 -2.39
C ASP A 313 13.02 -13.15 -3.01
N LEU A 314 14.29 -12.87 -2.67
CA LEU A 314 15.11 -11.82 -3.28
C LEU A 314 15.61 -12.26 -4.68
#